data_AF-A0A259JN33-F1
#
_entry.id   AF-A0A259JN33-F1
#
_cell.length_a   1.000
_cell.length_b   1.000
_cell.length_c   1.000
_cell.angle_alpha   90.00
_cell.angle_beta   90.00
_cell.angle_gamma   90.00
#
_symmetry.space_group_name_H-M   'P 1'
#
loop_
_entity.id
_entity.type
_entity.pdbx_description
1 polymer ?
#
loop_
_entity_poly.entity_id
_entity_poly.type
_entity_poly.pdbx_seq_one_letter_code
_entity_poly.pdbx_strand_id
1 'polypeptide(L)'
;VSLVVAWFGDDLRAGACSIRPKVDIGVKSTLPEAWMVSGLPRLLAQTTTQVNGRAAYGGTPADTSVVAAIQALTARGLKVTLNPFVMMDVPPGSGREDPWTGAASQPAYPWRGRITCHPAPGRAGSPDGSGTAAAQVQSLFGSAQAGHFYSHAGLILYSGPAEWTLRRMVLHYAHLAALAGGVEAILIGSECAALTRVRGAGGSFPAVEALATLAADVKGIVGGGVRVSYAADWTEYGAQTFADGSVAFPLDGLWASPAVDFVGIDYYPPLTDWRDGSAHLDAAEATSIYDPDFLKARLRSGEAFDWYYPDDAARAAQARTAITDGAYGEPWIYRQKDLWSWWANAHHPRAGGVRAPSATAWVPMGKPIRLMETGCPAVDKGTNRPSVFPDAKSDDGGYPPFSSRRRDDAIQRRMIAAVLATFEPAAGAGVSDNPVSPVYGGRMVEPGAVFLWTWDARPYPEFPLATSVWADGVNWASGHWLTGRLGSAPLADLLVALCADHGVGDIDASGVAGVVDGYVVDSPMSARDAIEPLARAFAFEAVEAGGRIVFAARGGRIRAALTGDDLVVEEDRAPLSLVRAQETELPLEVGITFTDAGSDYRTASV
;
A
#
# COMPACT_ATOMS: atom_id res chain seq x y z
N VAL A 1 -14.83 1.95 4.24
CA VAL A 1 -13.76 1.78 5.26
C VAL A 1 -13.40 0.31 5.33
N SER A 2 -12.11 -0.02 5.20
CA SER A 2 -11.60 -1.37 5.47
C SER A 2 -11.11 -1.41 6.91
N LEU A 3 -11.86 -2.08 7.79
CA LEU A 3 -11.57 -2.18 9.21
C LEU A 3 -10.63 -3.37 9.45
N VAL A 4 -9.34 -3.08 9.59
CA VAL A 4 -8.29 -4.08 9.82
C VAL A 4 -8.30 -4.54 11.27
N VAL A 5 -8.40 -5.85 11.48
CA VAL A 5 -8.38 -6.44 12.83
C VAL A 5 -7.41 -7.62 12.85
N ALA A 6 -6.29 -7.44 13.56
CA ALA A 6 -5.16 -8.35 13.51
C ALA A 6 -5.19 -9.46 14.57
N TRP A 7 -4.91 -10.70 14.17
CA TRP A 7 -4.32 -11.73 15.02
C TRP A 7 -2.85 -11.93 14.64
N PHE A 8 -2.14 -12.75 15.41
CA PHE A 8 -0.68 -12.89 15.29
C PHE A 8 -0.27 -14.30 14.90
N GLY A 9 0.43 -14.40 13.77
CA GLY A 9 1.22 -15.56 13.35
C GLY A 9 2.56 -15.59 14.09
N ASP A 10 3.13 -16.78 14.29
CA ASP A 10 4.39 -16.93 15.04
C ASP A 10 5.48 -17.76 14.34
N ASP A 11 5.24 -18.19 13.09
CA ASP A 11 6.20 -18.97 12.29
C ASP A 11 5.94 -18.77 10.78
N LEU A 12 6.98 -18.77 9.95
CA LEU A 12 6.86 -18.75 8.48
C LEU A 12 6.57 -20.13 7.86
N ARG A 13 6.72 -21.20 8.63
CA ARG A 13 6.47 -22.57 8.17
C ARG A 13 4.98 -22.87 8.35
N ALA A 14 4.24 -23.06 7.25
CA ALA A 14 2.80 -23.31 7.27
C ALA A 14 2.43 -24.49 8.20
N GLY A 15 3.25 -25.55 8.22
CA GLY A 15 3.04 -26.71 9.09
C GLY A 15 3.11 -26.42 10.60
N ALA A 16 3.81 -25.36 11.02
CA ALA A 16 4.11 -25.04 12.42
C ALA A 16 3.52 -23.70 12.91
N CYS A 17 3.08 -22.85 11.97
CA CYS A 17 2.57 -21.52 12.28
C CYS A 17 1.22 -21.58 13.00
N SER A 18 1.13 -20.85 14.10
CA SER A 18 -0.10 -20.65 14.85
C SER A 18 -0.59 -19.22 14.71
N ILE A 19 -1.90 -19.03 14.50
CA ILE A 19 -2.55 -17.72 14.40
C ILE A 19 -3.53 -17.55 15.57
N ARG A 20 -3.28 -16.56 16.43
CA ARG A 20 -4.07 -16.32 17.66
C ARG A 20 -4.17 -14.83 18.04
N PRO A 21 -5.19 -14.41 18.79
CA PRO A 21 -5.21 -13.07 19.34
C PRO A 21 -4.12 -12.92 20.41
N LYS A 22 -3.50 -11.74 20.47
CA LYS A 22 -2.52 -11.37 21.50
C LYS A 22 -2.83 -9.99 22.08
N VAL A 23 -2.27 -9.69 23.23
CA VAL A 23 -2.40 -8.39 23.89
C VAL A 23 -1.07 -7.63 23.92
N ASP A 24 -1.14 -6.30 23.96
CA ASP A 24 0.00 -5.41 24.14
C ASP A 24 0.63 -5.56 25.55
N ILE A 25 -0.23 -5.64 26.57
CA ILE A 25 0.15 -5.65 27.98
C ILE A 25 -0.63 -6.75 28.72
N GLY A 26 0.02 -7.63 29.46
CA GLY A 26 -0.67 -8.75 30.13
C GLY A 26 -1.66 -8.30 31.22
N VAL A 27 -1.35 -7.22 31.94
CA VAL A 27 -2.18 -6.67 33.02
C VAL A 27 -2.49 -5.21 32.73
N LYS A 28 -3.72 -4.95 32.29
CA LYS A 28 -4.24 -3.62 31.98
C LYS A 28 -5.75 -3.60 32.22
N SER A 29 -6.24 -2.55 32.86
CA SER A 29 -7.68 -2.29 32.95
C SER A 29 -8.15 -1.63 31.67
N THR A 30 -9.05 -2.30 30.94
CA THR A 30 -9.84 -1.70 29.87
C THR A 30 -11.22 -1.38 30.45
N LEU A 31 -11.69 -0.14 30.24
CA LEU A 31 -12.98 0.34 30.72
C LEU A 31 -13.79 0.88 29.53
N PRO A 32 -15.13 0.75 29.53
CA PRO A 32 -15.95 0.13 30.58
C PRO A 32 -15.94 -1.41 30.56
N GLU A 33 -15.44 -2.03 29.49
CA GLU A 33 -15.50 -3.48 29.29
C GLU A 33 -14.15 -4.18 29.43
N ALA A 34 -14.17 -5.40 29.96
CA ALA A 34 -13.02 -6.27 30.00
C ALA A 34 -12.67 -6.78 28.60
N TRP A 35 -11.39 -6.69 28.22
CA TRP A 35 -10.91 -7.21 26.95
C TRP A 35 -11.15 -8.72 26.84
N MET A 36 -11.76 -9.14 25.73
CA MET A 36 -11.98 -10.54 25.37
C MET A 36 -12.05 -10.68 23.85
N VAL A 37 -11.52 -11.79 23.33
CA VAL A 37 -11.61 -12.17 21.91
C VAL A 37 -11.93 -13.65 21.81
N SER A 38 -13.02 -14.04 21.16
CA SER A 38 -13.40 -15.45 20.98
C SER A 38 -13.50 -16.22 22.29
N GLY A 39 -14.00 -15.57 23.35
CA GLY A 39 -14.06 -16.13 24.71
C GLY A 39 -12.72 -16.15 25.47
N LEU A 40 -11.61 -15.69 24.88
CA LEU A 40 -10.29 -15.62 25.53
C LEU A 40 -10.15 -14.32 26.33
N PRO A 41 -10.10 -14.35 27.67
CA PRO A 41 -9.88 -13.15 28.48
C PRO A 41 -8.40 -12.72 28.45
N ARG A 42 -8.14 -11.44 28.72
CA ARG A 42 -6.78 -10.84 28.69
C ARG A 42 -5.74 -11.62 29.49
N LEU A 43 -6.09 -12.07 30.70
CA LEU A 43 -5.17 -12.80 31.58
C LEU A 43 -4.70 -14.15 31.02
N LEU A 44 -5.42 -14.72 30.05
CA LEU A 44 -5.07 -15.97 29.37
C LEU A 44 -4.49 -15.74 27.97
N ALA A 45 -4.55 -14.50 27.46
CA ALA A 45 -3.98 -14.15 26.16
C ALA A 45 -2.46 -13.98 26.28
N GLN A 46 -1.75 -14.42 25.24
CA GLN A 46 -0.31 -14.16 25.14
C GLN A 46 -0.07 -12.68 24.86
N THR A 47 1.00 -12.14 25.42
CA THR A 47 1.49 -10.82 25.02
C THR A 47 2.21 -10.91 23.68
N THR A 48 2.11 -9.87 22.87
CA THR A 48 3.03 -9.70 21.73
C THR A 48 4.47 -9.68 22.23
N THR A 49 5.43 -10.09 21.40
CA THR A 49 6.84 -9.95 21.76
C THR A 49 7.24 -8.48 21.93
N GLN A 50 8.43 -8.24 22.49
CA GLN A 50 8.89 -6.90 22.83
C GLN A 50 10.13 -6.50 22.04
N VAL A 51 10.22 -5.22 21.72
CA VAL A 51 11.41 -4.55 21.20
C VAL A 51 11.79 -3.44 22.18
N ASN A 52 13.02 -3.47 22.71
CA ASN A 52 13.52 -2.47 23.66
C ASN A 52 12.59 -2.26 24.88
N GLY A 53 12.04 -3.35 25.42
CA GLY A 53 11.15 -3.33 26.59
C GLY A 53 9.72 -2.82 26.33
N ARG A 54 9.34 -2.64 25.06
CA ARG A 54 8.00 -2.19 24.64
C ARG A 54 7.35 -3.24 23.74
N ALA A 55 6.02 -3.30 23.75
CA ALA A 55 5.29 -4.19 22.85
C ALA A 55 5.68 -3.92 21.39
N ALA A 56 6.00 -4.99 20.66
CA ALA A 56 6.36 -4.89 19.25
C ALA A 56 5.17 -4.48 18.38
N TYR A 57 3.94 -4.82 18.81
CA TYR A 57 2.71 -4.49 18.12
C TYR A 57 1.65 -4.01 19.11
N GLY A 58 0.65 -3.28 18.61
CA GLY A 58 -0.63 -3.18 19.31
C GLY A 58 -1.28 -4.57 19.35
N GLY A 59 -1.94 -4.92 20.45
CA GLY A 59 -2.67 -6.19 20.57
C GLY A 59 -3.94 -6.23 19.71
N THR A 60 -4.54 -7.42 19.57
CA THR A 60 -5.84 -7.60 18.93
C THR A 60 -6.91 -6.78 19.68
N PRO A 61 -7.73 -5.97 18.99
CA PRO A 61 -8.87 -5.30 19.61
C PRO A 61 -9.87 -6.30 20.23
N ALA A 62 -10.57 -5.90 21.29
CA ALA A 62 -11.63 -6.73 21.87
C ALA A 62 -12.81 -6.86 20.89
N ASP A 63 -13.51 -8.00 20.93
CA ASP A 63 -14.66 -8.27 20.05
C ASP A 63 -15.71 -7.15 20.13
N THR A 64 -15.99 -6.68 21.34
CA THR A 64 -16.98 -5.62 21.57
C THR A 64 -16.55 -4.26 21.01
N SER A 65 -15.24 -3.97 21.02
CA SER A 65 -14.71 -2.76 20.38
C SER A 65 -14.84 -2.82 18.86
N VAL A 66 -14.64 -4.00 18.26
CA VAL A 66 -14.85 -4.21 16.82
C VAL A 66 -16.33 -4.04 16.46
N VAL A 67 -17.24 -4.66 17.22
CA VAL A 67 -18.69 -4.49 17.04
C VAL A 67 -19.09 -3.01 17.13
N ALA A 68 -18.63 -2.31 18.17
CA ALA A 68 -18.91 -0.89 18.36
C ALA A 68 -18.36 -0.03 17.21
N ALA A 69 -17.16 -0.34 16.71
CA ALA A 69 -16.56 0.35 15.57
C ALA A 69 -17.38 0.15 14.29
N ILE A 70 -17.80 -1.09 14.00
CA ILE A 70 -18.67 -1.40 12.85
C ILE A 70 -19.96 -0.59 12.95
N GLN A 71 -20.65 -0.65 14.08
CA GLN A 71 -21.92 0.05 14.29
C GLN A 71 -21.77 1.57 14.18
N ALA A 72 -20.69 2.14 14.74
CA ALA A 72 -20.41 3.57 14.65
C ALA A 72 -20.13 4.02 13.21
N LEU A 73 -19.40 3.21 12.42
CA LEU A 73 -19.16 3.49 11.01
C LEU A 73 -20.46 3.41 10.19
N THR A 74 -21.26 2.37 10.39
CA THR A 74 -22.55 2.21 9.72
C THR A 74 -23.52 3.34 10.07
N ALA A 75 -23.58 3.77 11.34
CA ALA A 75 -24.41 4.90 11.77
C ALA A 75 -24.02 6.23 11.11
N ARG A 76 -22.77 6.37 10.65
CA ARG A 76 -22.29 7.52 9.86
C ARG A 76 -22.53 7.37 8.36
N GLY A 77 -23.19 6.30 7.92
CA GLY A 77 -23.44 6.00 6.50
C GLY A 77 -22.22 5.43 5.76
N LEU A 78 -21.16 5.02 6.47
CA LEU A 78 -19.97 4.43 5.85
C LEU A 78 -20.16 2.93 5.64
N LYS A 79 -19.81 2.44 4.44
CA LYS A 79 -19.72 1.00 4.16
C LYS A 79 -18.49 0.41 4.85
N VAL A 80 -18.67 -0.72 5.51
CA VAL A 80 -17.61 -1.41 6.26
C VAL A 80 -17.20 -2.70 5.56
N THR A 81 -15.93 -2.79 5.19
CA THR A 81 -15.27 -4.06 4.89
C THR A 81 -14.54 -4.53 6.14
N LEU A 82 -14.91 -5.67 6.73
CA LEU A 82 -14.14 -6.26 7.82
C LEU A 82 -12.93 -7.00 7.24
N ASN A 83 -11.72 -6.65 7.69
CA ASN A 83 -10.46 -7.21 7.19
C ASN A 83 -9.72 -7.95 8.31
N PRO A 84 -10.00 -9.25 8.53
CA PRO A 84 -9.16 -10.13 9.32
C PRO A 84 -7.72 -10.17 8.80
N PHE A 85 -6.77 -9.80 9.66
CA PHE A 85 -5.38 -9.58 9.26
C PHE A 85 -4.42 -10.43 10.10
N VAL A 86 -3.30 -10.88 9.52
CA VAL A 86 -2.27 -11.65 10.23
C VAL A 86 -1.00 -10.83 10.33
N MET A 87 -0.60 -10.46 11.54
CA MET A 87 0.72 -9.86 11.81
C MET A 87 1.70 -10.94 12.26
N MET A 88 2.97 -10.92 11.82
CA MET A 88 3.95 -11.92 12.24
C MET A 88 4.73 -11.48 13.48
N ASP A 89 4.43 -12.08 14.61
CA ASP A 89 5.11 -11.85 15.88
C ASP A 89 6.26 -12.85 16.09
N VAL A 90 7.28 -12.72 15.23
CA VAL A 90 8.51 -13.51 15.25
C VAL A 90 9.67 -12.60 15.68
N PRO A 91 10.16 -12.70 16.93
CA PRO A 91 11.25 -11.86 17.40
C PRO A 91 12.59 -12.29 16.81
N PRO A 92 13.61 -11.40 16.80
CA PRO A 92 14.97 -11.80 16.45
C PRO A 92 15.46 -12.93 17.37
N GLY A 93 16.19 -13.90 16.81
CA GLY A 93 16.69 -15.05 17.57
C GLY A 93 15.58 -15.99 18.04
N SER A 94 14.48 -16.09 17.30
CA SER A 94 13.32 -16.94 17.64
C SER A 94 13.63 -18.43 17.81
N GLY A 95 14.77 -18.92 17.33
CA GLY A 95 15.13 -20.34 17.35
C GLY A 95 14.28 -21.21 16.40
N ARG A 96 13.50 -20.56 15.53
CA ARG A 96 12.67 -21.22 14.51
C ARG A 96 13.43 -21.25 13.20
N GLU A 97 13.60 -22.44 12.62
CA GLU A 97 14.29 -22.58 11.34
C GLU A 97 13.58 -21.77 10.25
N ASP A 98 14.35 -21.02 9.48
CA ASP A 98 13.85 -20.24 8.35
C ASP A 98 13.57 -21.16 7.15
N PRO A 99 12.31 -21.29 6.67
CA PRO A 99 12.00 -22.13 5.51
C PRO A 99 12.72 -21.69 4.23
N TRP A 100 13.11 -20.41 4.12
CA TRP A 100 13.74 -19.85 2.92
C TRP A 100 15.25 -20.04 2.87
N THR A 101 15.93 -19.96 4.02
CA THR A 101 17.40 -19.97 4.07
C THR A 101 17.98 -21.20 4.76
N GLY A 102 17.20 -21.89 5.61
CA GLY A 102 17.69 -22.91 6.53
C GLY A 102 18.45 -22.35 7.74
N ALA A 103 18.43 -21.03 7.94
CA ALA A 103 19.02 -20.41 9.12
C ALA A 103 18.29 -20.85 10.39
N ALA A 104 19.01 -20.92 11.51
CA ALA A 104 18.46 -21.35 12.80
C ALA A 104 17.39 -20.41 13.39
N SER A 105 17.21 -19.23 12.82
CA SER A 105 16.18 -18.26 13.22
C SER A 105 15.60 -17.59 11.98
N GLN A 106 14.28 -17.43 11.98
CA GLN A 106 13.56 -16.65 10.99
C GLN A 106 13.87 -15.16 11.11
N PRO A 107 13.70 -14.39 10.02
CA PRO A 107 13.79 -12.93 10.03
C PRO A 107 12.90 -12.32 11.13
N ALA A 108 13.32 -11.18 11.67
CA ALA A 108 12.57 -10.45 12.68
C ALA A 108 11.32 -9.80 12.07
N TYR A 109 10.17 -10.06 12.68
CA TYR A 109 8.88 -9.46 12.34
C TYR A 109 8.58 -9.47 10.83
N PRO A 110 8.62 -10.65 10.19
CA PRO A 110 8.55 -10.76 8.74
C PRO A 110 7.15 -10.43 8.23
N TRP A 111 7.03 -10.16 6.94
CA TRP A 111 5.75 -10.04 6.28
C TRP A 111 5.05 -11.40 6.15
N ARG A 112 3.72 -11.43 6.35
CA ARG A 112 2.90 -12.65 6.28
C ARG A 112 2.95 -13.35 4.92
N GLY A 113 3.21 -12.60 3.86
CA GLY A 113 3.36 -13.14 2.51
C GLY A 113 4.57 -14.08 2.34
N ARG A 114 5.43 -14.20 3.34
CA ARG A 114 6.54 -15.16 3.38
C ARG A 114 6.16 -16.52 3.99
N ILE A 115 4.95 -16.70 4.51
CA ILE A 115 4.50 -18.01 5.01
C ILE A 115 4.46 -19.01 3.85
N THR A 116 5.08 -20.18 4.02
CA THR A 116 5.22 -21.17 2.94
C THR A 116 5.40 -22.60 3.48
N CYS A 117 5.50 -23.60 2.59
CA CYS A 117 5.86 -24.96 2.99
C CYS A 117 7.31 -25.03 3.50
N HIS A 118 7.65 -26.03 4.29
CA HIS A 118 8.98 -26.19 4.85
C HIS A 118 9.61 -27.51 4.42
N PRO A 119 10.81 -27.47 3.81
CA PRO A 119 11.52 -26.28 3.27
C PRO A 119 10.74 -25.54 2.15
N ALA A 120 11.00 -24.24 1.94
CA ALA A 120 10.30 -23.43 0.93
C ALA A 120 10.55 -23.93 -0.51
N PRO A 121 9.66 -23.65 -1.48
CA PRO A 121 9.88 -23.99 -2.88
C PRO A 121 11.25 -23.52 -3.39
N GLY A 122 11.92 -24.35 -4.20
CA GLY A 122 13.28 -24.08 -4.70
C GLY A 122 14.41 -24.42 -3.73
N ARG A 123 14.11 -24.83 -2.48
CA ARG A 123 15.09 -25.36 -1.54
C ARG A 123 15.27 -26.87 -1.69
N ALA A 124 16.47 -27.35 -1.40
CA ALA A 124 16.76 -28.77 -1.34
C ALA A 124 15.83 -29.45 -0.32
N GLY A 125 15.17 -30.54 -0.73
CA GLY A 125 14.23 -31.28 0.11
C GLY A 125 12.87 -30.60 0.30
N SER A 126 12.56 -29.52 -0.43
CA SER A 126 11.23 -28.91 -0.38
C SER A 126 10.12 -29.90 -0.76
N PRO A 127 8.99 -29.94 -0.03
CA PRO A 127 7.86 -30.78 -0.38
C PRO A 127 6.96 -30.17 -1.46
N ASP A 128 7.31 -29.02 -2.04
CA ASP A 128 6.52 -28.35 -3.09
C ASP A 128 6.20 -29.31 -4.26
N GLY A 129 4.93 -29.34 -4.68
CA GLY A 129 4.42 -30.27 -5.69
C GLY A 129 4.02 -31.65 -5.14
N SER A 130 3.98 -31.84 -3.82
CA SER A 130 3.64 -33.13 -3.18
C SER A 130 2.45 -33.05 -2.21
N GLY A 131 1.95 -34.21 -1.78
CA GLY A 131 0.94 -34.30 -0.73
C GLY A 131 1.43 -33.78 0.64
N THR A 132 2.74 -33.81 0.91
CA THR A 132 3.31 -33.28 2.15
C THR A 132 3.16 -31.75 2.23
N ALA A 133 3.35 -31.04 1.11
CA ALA A 133 3.11 -29.61 1.06
C ALA A 133 1.63 -29.29 1.33
N ALA A 134 0.71 -30.06 0.74
CA ALA A 134 -0.71 -29.92 1.00
C ALA A 134 -1.05 -30.13 2.49
N ALA A 135 -0.47 -31.14 3.15
CA ALA A 135 -0.68 -31.39 4.58
C ALA A 135 -0.16 -30.24 5.46
N GLN A 136 1.00 -29.65 5.14
CA GLN A 136 1.52 -28.49 5.86
C GLN A 136 0.62 -27.26 5.70
N VAL A 137 0.10 -27.01 4.50
CA VAL A 137 -0.87 -25.94 4.26
C VAL A 137 -2.16 -26.21 5.06
N GLN A 138 -2.67 -27.43 5.06
CA GLN A 138 -3.84 -27.80 5.85
C GLN A 138 -3.65 -27.59 7.36
N SER A 139 -2.43 -27.80 7.89
CA SER A 139 -2.11 -27.52 9.30
C SER A 139 -2.34 -26.03 9.66
N LEU A 140 -1.90 -25.11 8.79
CA LEU A 140 -2.11 -23.66 8.97
C LEU A 140 -3.60 -23.29 8.96
N PHE A 141 -4.35 -23.87 8.01
CA PHE A 141 -5.79 -23.61 7.91
C PHE A 141 -6.53 -24.22 9.10
N GLY A 142 -6.18 -25.43 9.52
CA GLY A 142 -6.83 -26.09 10.65
C GLY A 142 -8.16 -26.76 10.31
N SER A 143 -8.81 -27.24 11.36
CA SER A 143 -10.03 -28.07 11.32
C SER A 143 -11.27 -27.38 11.91
N ALA A 144 -11.17 -26.11 12.33
CA ALA A 144 -12.30 -25.33 12.80
C ALA A 144 -13.46 -25.32 11.78
N GLN A 145 -14.71 -25.39 12.26
CA GLN A 145 -15.92 -25.40 11.43
C GLN A 145 -16.86 -24.28 11.86
N ALA A 146 -17.75 -23.86 10.95
CA ALA A 146 -18.71 -22.78 11.22
C ALA A 146 -19.56 -23.04 12.47
N GLY A 147 -19.96 -24.30 12.70
CA GLY A 147 -20.75 -24.74 13.86
C GLY A 147 -19.99 -24.78 15.19
N HIS A 148 -18.68 -24.53 15.21
CA HIS A 148 -17.90 -24.45 16.47
C HIS A 148 -18.02 -23.11 17.18
N PHE A 149 -18.72 -22.14 16.58
CA PHE A 149 -18.90 -20.80 17.12
C PHE A 149 -20.36 -20.55 17.45
N TYR A 150 -20.60 -19.88 18.57
CA TYR A 150 -21.95 -19.48 18.98
C TYR A 150 -21.90 -18.11 19.65
N SER A 151 -22.95 -17.32 19.43
CA SER A 151 -23.11 -16.03 20.08
C SER A 151 -23.83 -16.18 21.40
N HIS A 152 -23.30 -15.56 22.46
CA HIS A 152 -23.93 -15.49 23.76
C HIS A 152 -23.62 -14.15 24.43
N ALA A 153 -24.64 -13.44 24.92
CA ALA A 153 -24.50 -12.17 25.63
C ALA A 153 -23.61 -11.13 24.91
N GLY A 154 -23.70 -11.03 23.59
CA GLY A 154 -22.90 -10.09 22.79
C GLY A 154 -21.44 -10.52 22.56
N LEU A 155 -21.07 -11.76 22.92
CA LEU A 155 -19.75 -12.33 22.68
C LEU A 155 -19.84 -13.46 21.65
N ILE A 156 -18.72 -13.76 21.00
CA ILE A 156 -18.53 -14.96 20.19
C ILE A 156 -17.68 -15.94 20.99
N LEU A 157 -18.19 -17.15 21.19
CA LEU A 157 -17.52 -18.22 21.92
C LEU A 157 -17.15 -19.35 20.97
N TYR A 158 -16.04 -20.03 21.24
CA TYR A 158 -15.52 -21.14 20.44
C TYR A 158 -15.46 -22.44 21.25
N SER A 159 -16.00 -23.53 20.70
CA SER A 159 -16.01 -24.87 21.32
C SER A 159 -15.51 -25.97 20.38
N GLY A 160 -14.72 -25.62 19.37
CA GLY A 160 -14.11 -26.58 18.44
C GLY A 160 -12.79 -27.17 18.93
N PRO A 161 -12.02 -27.83 18.04
CA PRO A 161 -10.67 -28.33 18.33
C PRO A 161 -9.77 -27.29 18.97
N ALA A 162 -8.91 -27.71 19.90
CA ALA A 162 -7.96 -26.85 20.61
C ALA A 162 -6.78 -26.42 19.71
N GLU A 163 -7.07 -25.61 18.71
CA GLU A 163 -6.14 -25.15 17.67
C GLU A 163 -6.18 -23.62 17.52
N TRP A 164 -5.12 -23.05 16.98
CA TRP A 164 -5.00 -21.62 16.70
C TRP A 164 -4.53 -21.45 15.27
N THR A 165 -5.50 -21.32 14.36
CA THR A 165 -5.36 -21.54 12.92
C THR A 165 -6.03 -20.42 12.12
N LEU A 166 -5.66 -20.27 10.85
CA LEU A 166 -6.19 -19.23 9.96
C LEU A 166 -7.72 -19.33 9.83
N ARG A 167 -8.24 -20.56 9.66
CA ARG A 167 -9.68 -20.79 9.52
C ARG A 167 -10.43 -20.43 10.79
N ARG A 168 -9.87 -20.74 11.98
CA ARG A 168 -10.48 -20.35 13.26
C ARG A 168 -10.60 -18.82 13.37
N MET A 169 -9.56 -18.08 13.00
CA MET A 169 -9.58 -16.61 12.99
C MET A 169 -10.68 -16.07 12.07
N VAL A 170 -10.72 -16.53 10.82
CA VAL A 170 -11.65 -15.98 9.82
C VAL A 170 -13.10 -16.33 10.15
N LEU A 171 -13.38 -17.56 10.61
CA LEU A 171 -14.73 -17.95 11.03
C LEU A 171 -15.19 -17.18 12.28
N HIS A 172 -14.28 -16.90 13.23
CA HIS A 172 -14.57 -16.02 14.37
C HIS A 172 -15.06 -14.65 13.90
N TYR A 173 -14.34 -14.02 12.97
CA TYR A 173 -14.72 -12.71 12.44
C TYR A 173 -15.96 -12.73 11.55
N ALA A 174 -16.24 -13.84 10.86
CA ALA A 174 -17.50 -14.00 10.14
C ALA A 174 -18.71 -13.99 11.09
N HIS A 175 -18.63 -14.70 12.21
CA HIS A 175 -19.65 -14.66 13.25
C HIS A 175 -19.73 -13.29 13.93
N LEU A 176 -18.60 -12.62 14.14
CA LEU A 176 -18.56 -11.27 14.70
C LEU A 176 -19.20 -10.24 13.74
N ALA A 177 -18.97 -10.37 12.44
CA ALA A 177 -19.61 -9.54 11.42
C ALA A 177 -21.14 -9.74 11.41
N ALA A 178 -21.59 -10.99 11.51
CA ALA A 178 -23.01 -11.30 11.61
C ALA A 178 -23.64 -10.74 12.89
N LEU A 179 -22.93 -10.83 14.03
CA LEU A 179 -23.37 -10.26 15.31
C LEU A 179 -23.45 -8.73 15.29
N ALA A 180 -22.44 -8.06 14.72
CA ALA A 180 -22.38 -6.61 14.67
C ALA A 180 -23.50 -6.01 13.81
N GLY A 181 -23.83 -6.69 12.70
CA GLY A 181 -24.62 -6.13 11.62
C GLY A 181 -23.88 -5.01 10.87
N GLY A 182 -24.39 -4.61 9.70
CA GLY A 182 -23.88 -3.43 8.97
C GLY A 182 -22.55 -3.62 8.21
N VAL A 183 -21.97 -4.83 8.22
CA VAL A 183 -20.81 -5.19 7.38
C VAL A 183 -21.26 -5.34 5.92
N GLU A 184 -20.61 -4.62 5.02
CA GLU A 184 -20.86 -4.68 3.58
C GLU A 184 -20.01 -5.77 2.91
N ALA A 185 -18.76 -5.93 3.35
CA ALA A 185 -17.87 -6.97 2.86
C ALA A 185 -16.99 -7.56 3.98
N ILE A 186 -16.50 -8.77 3.81
CA ILE A 186 -15.50 -9.40 4.68
C ILE A 186 -14.39 -10.04 3.84
N LEU A 187 -13.14 -9.86 4.26
CA LEU A 187 -12.01 -10.57 3.68
C LEU A 187 -11.75 -11.90 4.40
N ILE A 188 -11.38 -12.93 3.65
CA ILE A 188 -11.00 -14.26 4.18
C ILE A 188 -9.48 -14.40 4.39
N GLY A 189 -8.74 -13.34 4.12
CA GLY A 189 -7.29 -13.26 4.21
C GLY A 189 -6.75 -12.21 3.26
N SER A 190 -5.47 -11.90 3.41
CA SER A 190 -4.76 -10.99 2.53
C SER A 190 -3.27 -11.32 2.47
N GLU A 191 -2.64 -11.01 1.34
CA GLU A 191 -1.20 -11.08 1.08
C GLU A 191 -0.50 -12.37 1.57
N CYS A 192 -1.11 -13.54 1.37
CA CYS A 192 -0.47 -14.84 1.61
C CYS A 192 0.34 -15.29 0.38
N ALA A 193 1.14 -14.39 -0.19
CA ALA A 193 1.72 -14.49 -1.52
C ALA A 193 2.53 -15.78 -1.78
N ALA A 194 3.40 -16.18 -0.85
CA ALA A 194 4.15 -17.43 -0.99
C ALA A 194 3.28 -18.67 -0.74
N LEU A 195 2.28 -18.57 0.14
CA LEU A 195 1.41 -19.69 0.53
C LEU A 195 0.49 -20.09 -0.62
N THR A 196 -0.12 -19.13 -1.31
CA THR A 196 -1.02 -19.36 -2.46
C THR A 196 -0.31 -19.94 -3.68
N ARG A 197 1.03 -19.87 -3.69
CA ARG A 197 1.93 -20.38 -4.74
C ARG A 197 2.54 -21.75 -4.46
N VAL A 198 2.32 -22.30 -3.26
CA VAL A 198 2.72 -23.67 -2.92
C VAL A 198 1.89 -24.65 -3.74
N ARG A 199 2.57 -25.58 -4.41
CA ARG A 199 1.95 -26.62 -5.23
C ARG A 199 1.71 -27.88 -4.41
N GLY A 200 0.58 -28.53 -4.65
CA GLY A 200 0.27 -29.87 -4.19
C GLY A 200 0.56 -30.92 -5.26
N ALA A 201 0.20 -32.18 -4.96
CA ALA A 201 0.30 -33.27 -5.92
C ALA A 201 -0.54 -32.99 -7.18
N GLY A 202 0.00 -33.33 -8.36
CA GLY A 202 -0.70 -33.13 -9.63
C GLY A 202 -0.82 -31.67 -10.08
N GLY A 203 -0.09 -30.73 -9.46
CA GLY A 203 -0.11 -29.32 -9.83
C GLY A 203 -1.26 -28.52 -9.23
N SER A 204 -1.91 -29.04 -8.18
CA SER A 204 -2.92 -28.29 -7.41
C SER A 204 -2.31 -27.14 -6.60
N PHE A 205 -3.15 -26.24 -6.09
CA PHE A 205 -2.76 -25.15 -5.20
C PHE A 205 -3.54 -25.26 -3.87
N PRO A 206 -3.04 -26.02 -2.87
CA PRO A 206 -3.81 -26.39 -1.69
C PRO A 206 -4.33 -25.20 -0.87
N ALA A 207 -3.57 -24.10 -0.83
CA ALA A 207 -3.99 -22.89 -0.12
C ALA A 207 -5.17 -22.21 -0.82
N VAL A 208 -5.18 -22.18 -2.15
CA VAL A 208 -6.27 -21.61 -2.95
C VAL A 208 -7.55 -22.44 -2.76
N GLU A 209 -7.43 -23.78 -2.77
CA GLU A 209 -8.55 -24.69 -2.51
C GLU A 209 -9.14 -24.50 -1.10
N ALA A 210 -8.26 -24.35 -0.10
CA ALA A 210 -8.65 -24.08 1.28
C ALA A 210 -9.32 -22.70 1.44
N LEU A 211 -8.82 -21.65 0.75
CA LEU A 211 -9.46 -20.34 0.71
C LEU A 211 -10.83 -20.40 0.02
N ALA A 212 -10.98 -21.14 -1.07
CA ALA A 212 -12.27 -21.27 -1.77
C ALA A 212 -13.32 -21.95 -0.89
N THR A 213 -12.90 -22.98 -0.13
CA THR A 213 -13.74 -23.63 0.88
C THR A 213 -14.11 -22.66 2.00
N LEU A 214 -13.12 -21.95 2.55
CA LEU A 214 -13.33 -20.93 3.58
C LEU A 214 -14.28 -19.81 3.13
N ALA A 215 -14.19 -19.36 1.88
CA ALA A 215 -15.10 -18.37 1.31
C ALA A 215 -16.56 -18.86 1.36
N ALA A 216 -16.80 -20.13 1.01
CA ALA A 216 -18.14 -20.73 1.05
C ALA A 216 -18.68 -20.82 2.48
N ASP A 217 -17.85 -21.22 3.44
CA ASP A 217 -18.25 -21.28 4.86
C ASP A 217 -18.56 -19.89 5.43
N VAL A 218 -17.70 -18.89 5.13
CA VAL A 218 -17.93 -17.50 5.53
C VAL A 218 -19.23 -17.00 4.93
N LYS A 219 -19.48 -17.22 3.63
CA LYS A 219 -20.73 -16.87 2.96
C LYS A 219 -21.95 -17.51 3.61
N GLY A 220 -21.84 -18.75 4.07
CA GLY A 220 -22.87 -19.44 4.83
C GLY A 220 -23.21 -18.79 6.17
N ILE A 221 -22.23 -18.15 6.83
CA ILE A 221 -22.40 -17.44 8.10
C ILE A 221 -22.99 -16.03 7.89
N VAL A 222 -22.38 -15.25 7.00
CA VAL A 222 -22.75 -13.82 6.82
C VAL A 222 -23.96 -13.62 5.90
N GLY A 223 -24.35 -14.65 5.15
CA GLY A 223 -25.47 -14.62 4.21
C GLY A 223 -25.16 -13.93 2.88
N GLY A 224 -26.10 -13.99 1.94
CA GLY A 224 -25.93 -13.49 0.57
C GLY A 224 -25.84 -11.96 0.43
N GLY A 225 -26.21 -11.20 1.47
CA GLY A 225 -26.15 -9.73 1.46
C GLY A 225 -24.76 -9.15 1.73
N VAL A 226 -23.83 -9.96 2.25
CA VAL A 226 -22.46 -9.53 2.58
C VAL A 226 -21.50 -10.07 1.53
N ARG A 227 -20.66 -9.18 0.97
CA ARG A 227 -19.64 -9.56 -0.01
C ARG A 227 -18.44 -10.21 0.68
N VAL A 228 -17.83 -11.19 0.05
CA VAL A 228 -16.74 -12.02 0.56
C VAL A 228 -15.65 -12.03 -0.50
N SER A 229 -14.41 -11.82 -0.09
CA SER A 229 -13.27 -11.92 -1.00
C SER A 229 -11.97 -12.19 -0.23
N TYR A 230 -10.87 -12.25 -0.96
CA TYR A 230 -9.49 -12.28 -0.49
C TYR A 230 -8.79 -11.03 -1.05
N ALA A 231 -7.74 -10.52 -0.40
CA ALA A 231 -6.94 -9.42 -0.95
C ALA A 231 -5.53 -9.91 -1.29
N ALA A 232 -5.26 -10.11 -2.58
CA ALA A 232 -3.96 -10.58 -3.03
C ALA A 232 -2.94 -9.43 -3.01
N ASP A 233 -1.68 -9.72 -2.67
CA ASP A 233 -0.59 -8.77 -2.88
C ASP A 233 -0.46 -8.40 -4.37
N TRP A 234 0.02 -7.19 -4.69
CA TRP A 234 0.20 -6.76 -6.08
C TRP A 234 1.15 -7.65 -6.90
N THR A 235 2.04 -8.40 -6.25
CA THR A 235 2.89 -9.40 -6.93
C THR A 235 2.25 -10.78 -7.00
N GLU A 236 1.13 -11.02 -6.31
CA GLU A 236 0.50 -12.32 -6.07
C GLU A 236 -0.60 -12.66 -7.09
N TYR A 237 -1.50 -11.71 -7.39
CA TYR A 237 -2.78 -11.93 -8.10
C TYR A 237 -2.63 -12.50 -9.52
N GLY A 238 -1.49 -12.21 -10.17
CA GLY A 238 -1.21 -12.58 -11.55
C GLY A 238 -0.72 -14.03 -11.73
N ALA A 239 -0.08 -14.28 -12.87
CA ALA A 239 0.47 -15.60 -13.16
C ALA A 239 1.69 -15.93 -12.30
N GLN A 240 1.85 -17.20 -11.96
CA GLN A 240 3.07 -17.77 -11.40
C GLN A 240 3.88 -18.42 -12.52
N THR A 241 5.15 -18.04 -12.65
CA THR A 241 6.07 -18.53 -13.67
C THR A 241 7.12 -19.45 -13.08
N PHE A 242 7.55 -20.45 -13.84
CA PHE A 242 8.53 -21.44 -13.42
C PHE A 242 9.74 -21.46 -14.36
N ALA A 243 10.87 -21.96 -13.87
CA ALA A 243 12.14 -21.99 -14.60
C ALA A 243 12.11 -22.87 -15.86
N ASP A 244 11.22 -23.85 -15.91
CA ASP A 244 10.98 -24.73 -17.07
C ASP A 244 10.10 -24.06 -18.16
N GLY A 245 9.72 -22.79 -17.97
CA GLY A 245 8.81 -22.07 -18.86
C GLY A 245 7.34 -22.34 -18.58
N SER A 246 7.00 -23.16 -17.58
CA SER A 246 5.61 -23.34 -17.17
C SER A 246 5.03 -22.04 -16.59
N VAL A 247 3.73 -21.84 -16.78
CA VAL A 247 2.96 -20.71 -16.27
C VAL A 247 1.63 -21.23 -15.71
N ALA A 248 1.28 -20.83 -14.50
CA ALA A 248 0.01 -21.15 -13.86
C ALA A 248 -0.68 -19.88 -13.35
N PHE A 249 -1.98 -19.96 -13.08
CA PHE A 249 -2.76 -18.87 -12.49
C PHE A 249 -3.42 -19.36 -11.20
N PRO A 250 -2.68 -19.40 -10.07
CA PRO A 250 -3.13 -20.08 -8.87
C PRO A 250 -4.49 -19.57 -8.37
N LEU A 251 -4.63 -18.24 -8.28
CA LEU A 251 -5.81 -17.60 -7.68
C LEU A 251 -7.07 -17.66 -8.55
N ASP A 252 -6.99 -18.08 -9.81
CA ASP A 252 -8.16 -18.20 -10.68
C ASP A 252 -9.21 -19.16 -10.08
N GLY A 253 -8.79 -20.23 -9.39
CA GLY A 253 -9.70 -21.14 -8.72
C GLY A 253 -10.51 -20.47 -7.60
N LEU A 254 -9.89 -19.54 -6.86
CA LEU A 254 -10.56 -18.75 -5.83
C LEU A 254 -11.46 -17.70 -6.46
N TRP A 255 -10.96 -16.96 -7.46
CA TRP A 255 -11.71 -15.91 -8.14
C TRP A 255 -12.85 -16.43 -9.01
N ALA A 256 -12.82 -17.69 -9.45
CA ALA A 256 -13.95 -18.32 -10.11
C ALA A 256 -15.04 -18.81 -9.13
N SER A 257 -14.71 -18.98 -7.84
CA SER A 257 -15.66 -19.46 -6.84
C SER A 257 -16.89 -18.55 -6.75
N PRO A 258 -18.13 -19.10 -6.75
CA PRO A 258 -19.34 -18.30 -6.57
C PRO A 258 -19.45 -17.67 -5.18
N ALA A 259 -18.67 -18.15 -4.20
CA ALA A 259 -18.65 -17.59 -2.86
C ALA A 259 -17.83 -16.29 -2.76
N VAL A 260 -17.05 -15.96 -3.79
CA VAL A 260 -16.21 -14.75 -3.84
C VAL A 260 -16.86 -13.72 -4.77
N ASP A 261 -17.11 -12.49 -4.32
CA ASP A 261 -17.92 -11.52 -5.08
C ASP A 261 -17.10 -10.53 -5.90
N PHE A 262 -15.82 -10.32 -5.54
CA PHE A 262 -14.92 -9.39 -6.21
C PHE A 262 -13.48 -9.89 -6.12
N VAL A 263 -12.58 -9.34 -6.93
CA VAL A 263 -11.13 -9.57 -6.84
C VAL A 263 -10.53 -8.48 -5.95
N GLY A 264 -10.03 -8.82 -4.76
CA GLY A 264 -9.31 -7.87 -3.90
C GLY A 264 -7.82 -7.87 -4.22
N ILE A 265 -7.22 -6.69 -4.33
CA ILE A 265 -5.78 -6.51 -4.55
C ILE A 265 -5.24 -5.40 -3.65
N ASP A 266 -4.17 -5.69 -2.91
CA ASP A 266 -3.37 -4.70 -2.19
C ASP A 266 -2.34 -4.13 -3.17
N TYR A 267 -2.65 -2.98 -3.78
CA TYR A 267 -2.04 -2.46 -5.00
C TYR A 267 -0.92 -1.45 -4.71
N TYR A 268 0.30 -1.96 -4.69
CA TYR A 268 1.54 -1.21 -4.41
C TYR A 268 2.66 -1.36 -5.46
N PRO A 269 2.38 -1.44 -6.78
CA PRO A 269 3.45 -1.57 -7.77
C PRO A 269 4.33 -0.33 -7.83
N PRO A 270 5.60 -0.44 -8.26
CA PRO A 270 6.43 0.72 -8.58
C PRO A 270 5.78 1.60 -9.65
N LEU A 271 5.71 2.91 -9.38
CA LEU A 271 5.29 3.91 -10.36
C LEU A 271 6.52 4.58 -10.99
N THR A 272 7.58 4.79 -10.24
CA THR A 272 8.73 5.59 -10.71
C THR A 272 10.05 4.82 -10.56
N ASP A 273 11.06 5.24 -11.32
CA ASP A 273 12.47 4.86 -11.16
C ASP A 273 13.32 6.13 -11.09
N TRP A 274 12.88 7.06 -10.24
CA TRP A 274 13.46 8.39 -10.10
C TRP A 274 14.78 8.32 -9.33
N ARG A 275 15.77 9.14 -9.72
CA ARG A 275 17.07 9.26 -9.04
C ARG A 275 17.44 10.74 -8.90
N ASP A 276 18.55 11.02 -8.22
CA ASP A 276 19.04 12.39 -8.12
C ASP A 276 19.66 12.86 -9.46
N GLY A 277 19.56 14.16 -9.73
CA GLY A 277 20.04 14.76 -10.98
C GLY A 277 19.12 14.50 -12.17
N SER A 278 19.59 14.80 -13.38
CA SER A 278 18.80 14.72 -14.61
C SER A 278 19.28 13.64 -15.60
N ALA A 279 20.22 12.79 -15.19
CA ALA A 279 20.84 11.79 -16.05
C ALA A 279 20.08 10.45 -16.10
N HIS A 280 19.13 10.23 -15.18
CA HIS A 280 18.33 9.02 -15.15
C HIS A 280 17.24 9.03 -16.24
N LEU A 281 16.83 7.84 -16.72
CA LEU A 281 15.90 7.74 -17.84
C LEU A 281 14.53 8.40 -17.58
N ASP A 282 14.00 8.36 -16.36
CA ASP A 282 12.71 9.01 -16.05
C ASP A 282 12.74 10.54 -16.24
N ALA A 283 13.91 11.20 -16.12
CA ALA A 283 14.06 12.65 -16.36
C ALA A 283 13.93 13.03 -17.86
N ALA A 284 13.95 12.04 -18.76
CA ALA A 284 13.62 12.24 -20.16
C ALA A 284 12.12 12.28 -20.41
N GLU A 285 11.31 11.68 -19.53
CA GLU A 285 9.85 11.56 -19.65
C GLU A 285 9.11 12.66 -18.89
N ALA A 286 9.60 13.03 -17.71
CA ALA A 286 8.99 14.07 -16.88
C ALA A 286 10.04 15.02 -16.30
N THR A 287 9.62 16.25 -16.01
CA THR A 287 10.50 17.25 -15.38
C THR A 287 10.63 17.06 -13.88
N SER A 288 9.69 16.33 -13.28
CA SER A 288 9.57 16.16 -11.83
C SER A 288 8.89 14.84 -11.51
N ILE A 289 9.29 14.22 -10.39
CA ILE A 289 8.61 13.04 -9.84
C ILE A 289 7.18 13.35 -9.37
N TYR A 290 6.87 14.62 -9.12
CA TYR A 290 5.55 15.08 -8.69
C TYR A 290 4.58 15.35 -9.84
N ASP A 291 5.01 15.15 -11.09
CA ASP A 291 4.19 15.39 -12.28
C ASP A 291 2.98 14.44 -12.30
N PRO A 292 1.74 14.98 -12.28
CA PRO A 292 0.53 14.17 -12.17
C PRO A 292 0.29 13.29 -13.41
N ASP A 293 0.61 13.78 -14.61
CA ASP A 293 0.40 13.05 -15.85
C ASP A 293 1.40 11.90 -15.95
N PHE A 294 2.65 12.15 -15.55
CA PHE A 294 3.67 11.11 -15.43
C PHE A 294 3.26 10.00 -14.47
N LEU A 295 2.85 10.34 -13.24
CA LEU A 295 2.42 9.36 -12.25
C LEU A 295 1.18 8.58 -12.70
N LYS A 296 0.20 9.25 -13.34
CA LYS A 296 -0.99 8.60 -13.90
C LYS A 296 -0.61 7.62 -15.02
N ALA A 297 0.24 8.04 -15.96
CA ALA A 297 0.71 7.17 -17.06
C ALA A 297 1.47 5.93 -16.55
N ARG A 298 2.21 6.07 -15.44
CA ARG A 298 3.00 5.00 -14.82
C ARG A 298 2.18 3.89 -14.14
N LEU A 299 0.87 4.06 -13.99
CA LEU A 299 -0.02 2.95 -13.61
C LEU A 299 -0.10 1.88 -14.71
N ARG A 300 0.14 2.24 -15.98
CA ARG A 300 0.08 1.36 -17.16
C ARG A 300 1.39 1.29 -17.96
N SER A 301 2.52 1.64 -17.34
CA SER A 301 3.85 1.65 -17.99
C SER A 301 4.98 1.64 -16.97
N GLY A 302 6.22 1.34 -17.37
CA GLY A 302 7.41 1.34 -16.51
C GLY A 302 7.70 -0.02 -15.86
N GLU A 303 8.32 -0.02 -14.67
CA GLU A 303 8.69 -1.25 -13.97
C GLU A 303 7.47 -2.15 -13.73
N ALA A 304 7.63 -3.46 -13.88
CA ALA A 304 6.58 -4.47 -13.76
C ALA A 304 5.48 -4.41 -14.84
N PHE A 305 5.65 -3.59 -15.89
CA PHE A 305 4.78 -3.54 -17.07
C PHE A 305 5.57 -3.58 -18.38
N ASP A 306 6.44 -2.61 -18.60
CA ASP A 306 7.28 -2.55 -19.81
C ASP A 306 8.60 -3.29 -19.61
N TRP A 307 9.14 -3.23 -18.38
CA TRP A 307 10.46 -3.75 -18.06
C TRP A 307 10.58 -4.16 -16.59
N TYR A 308 11.66 -4.87 -16.25
CA TYR A 308 12.07 -5.22 -14.89
C TYR A 308 13.60 -5.16 -14.74
N TYR A 309 14.07 -5.22 -13.49
CA TYR A 309 15.49 -5.43 -13.18
C TYR A 309 15.73 -6.88 -12.72
N PRO A 310 16.67 -7.62 -13.34
CA PRO A 310 16.98 -8.98 -12.92
C PRO A 310 17.71 -9.05 -11.56
N ASP A 311 18.44 -8.00 -11.20
CA ASP A 311 19.21 -7.89 -9.97
C ASP A 311 19.48 -6.43 -9.58
N ASP A 312 20.12 -6.23 -8.43
CA ASP A 312 20.45 -4.90 -7.90
C ASP A 312 21.52 -4.16 -8.73
N ALA A 313 22.42 -4.89 -9.41
CA ALA A 313 23.44 -4.28 -10.26
C ALA A 313 22.80 -3.66 -11.51
N ALA A 314 21.84 -4.36 -12.12
CA ALA A 314 21.04 -3.87 -13.22
C ALA A 314 20.19 -2.66 -12.78
N ARG A 315 19.60 -2.70 -11.57
CA ARG A 315 18.86 -1.55 -11.01
C ARG A 315 19.76 -0.33 -10.83
N ALA A 316 20.97 -0.51 -10.29
CA ALA A 316 21.94 0.56 -10.10
C ALA A 316 22.39 1.18 -11.43
N ALA A 317 22.60 0.34 -12.45
CA ALA A 317 23.00 0.77 -13.79
C ALA A 317 21.84 1.26 -14.68
N GLN A 318 20.59 1.20 -14.19
CA GLN A 318 19.38 1.40 -14.98
C GLN A 318 19.27 0.49 -16.22
N ALA A 319 19.85 -0.72 -16.16
CA ALA A 319 19.80 -1.72 -17.20
C ALA A 319 18.44 -2.44 -17.21
N ARG A 320 17.43 -1.80 -17.79
CA ARG A 320 16.04 -2.27 -17.87
C ARG A 320 15.90 -3.44 -18.85
N THR A 321 15.34 -4.56 -18.41
CA THR A 321 15.02 -5.71 -19.27
C THR A 321 13.57 -5.67 -19.68
N ALA A 322 13.28 -5.67 -20.99
CA ALA A 322 11.91 -5.62 -21.50
C ALA A 322 11.10 -6.87 -21.11
N ILE A 323 9.84 -6.67 -20.71
CA ILE A 323 8.89 -7.76 -20.46
C ILE A 323 8.22 -8.10 -21.80
N THR A 324 8.55 -9.28 -22.33
CA THR A 324 8.01 -9.80 -23.60
C THR A 324 7.61 -11.25 -23.45
N ASP A 325 6.71 -11.71 -24.31
CA ASP A 325 6.30 -13.12 -24.37
C ASP A 325 6.93 -13.88 -25.55
N GLY A 326 7.22 -13.17 -26.65
CA GLY A 326 7.70 -13.78 -27.89
C GLY A 326 6.62 -14.66 -28.54
N ALA A 327 6.54 -15.92 -28.11
CA ALA A 327 5.85 -17.00 -28.81
C ALA A 327 4.34 -16.78 -29.03
N TYR A 328 3.62 -16.18 -28.08
CA TYR A 328 2.16 -15.99 -28.17
C TYR A 328 1.72 -14.52 -28.15
N GLY A 329 2.65 -13.57 -27.98
CA GLY A 329 2.31 -12.15 -27.92
C GLY A 329 1.43 -11.77 -26.73
N GLU A 330 1.50 -12.53 -25.63
CA GLU A 330 0.74 -12.30 -24.39
C GLU A 330 1.67 -11.80 -23.25
N PRO A 331 2.41 -10.68 -23.39
CA PRO A 331 3.35 -10.23 -22.37
C PRO A 331 2.67 -9.94 -21.03
N TRP A 332 1.36 -9.67 -21.04
CA TRP A 332 0.57 -9.37 -19.85
C TRP A 332 0.61 -10.47 -18.78
N ILE A 333 0.88 -11.73 -19.13
CA ILE A 333 1.03 -12.81 -18.12
C ILE A 333 2.27 -12.61 -17.25
N TYR A 334 3.24 -11.82 -17.72
CA TYR A 334 4.49 -11.48 -17.04
C TYR A 334 4.48 -10.07 -16.44
N ARG A 335 3.42 -9.28 -16.71
CA ARG A 335 3.29 -7.89 -16.22
C ARG A 335 2.56 -7.85 -14.89
N GLN A 336 3.31 -7.86 -13.80
CA GLN A 336 2.73 -7.92 -12.45
C GLN A 336 1.79 -6.75 -12.09
N LYS A 337 1.86 -5.59 -12.76
CA LYS A 337 0.95 -4.47 -12.48
C LYS A 337 -0.17 -4.26 -13.50
N ASP A 338 -0.23 -5.09 -14.54
CA ASP A 338 -1.18 -4.95 -15.66
C ASP A 338 -2.57 -5.48 -15.28
N LEU A 339 -3.29 -4.73 -14.43
CA LEU A 339 -4.66 -5.03 -14.03
C LEU A 339 -5.59 -5.16 -15.24
N TRP A 340 -5.43 -4.27 -16.23
CA TRP A 340 -6.29 -4.18 -17.41
C TRP A 340 -6.26 -5.43 -18.25
N SER A 341 -5.05 -5.87 -18.64
CA SER A 341 -4.92 -7.05 -19.50
C SER A 341 -5.25 -8.32 -18.73
N TRP A 342 -4.83 -8.45 -17.47
CA TRP A 342 -5.20 -9.61 -16.64
C TRP A 342 -6.72 -9.73 -16.51
N TRP A 343 -7.40 -8.64 -16.18
CA TRP A 343 -8.85 -8.66 -16.00
C TRP A 343 -9.62 -8.95 -17.30
N ALA A 344 -9.13 -8.47 -18.44
CA ALA A 344 -9.85 -8.54 -19.72
C ALA A 344 -9.59 -9.80 -20.54
N ASN A 345 -8.58 -10.63 -20.22
CA ASN A 345 -8.18 -11.77 -21.05
C ASN A 345 -8.53 -13.12 -20.42
N ALA A 346 -8.70 -14.13 -21.28
CA ALA A 346 -8.80 -15.51 -20.85
C ALA A 346 -7.42 -16.02 -20.41
N HIS A 347 -7.35 -16.69 -19.26
CA HIS A 347 -6.10 -17.18 -18.71
C HIS A 347 -5.81 -18.59 -19.20
N HIS A 348 -4.72 -18.77 -19.93
CA HIS A 348 -4.29 -20.07 -20.43
C HIS A 348 -2.98 -20.48 -19.77
N PRO A 349 -2.98 -21.52 -18.91
CA PRO A 349 -1.75 -22.06 -18.35
C PRO A 349 -0.79 -22.50 -19.46
N ARG A 350 0.49 -22.58 -19.11
CA ARG A 350 1.53 -23.07 -20.02
C ARG A 350 2.30 -24.19 -19.35
N ALA A 351 2.44 -25.32 -20.03
CA ALA A 351 3.28 -26.42 -19.57
C ALA A 351 4.56 -26.42 -20.40
N GLY A 352 5.72 -26.20 -19.77
CA GLY A 352 6.99 -26.10 -20.48
C GLY A 352 6.98 -25.03 -21.59
N GLY A 353 6.29 -23.92 -21.37
CA GLY A 353 6.11 -22.84 -22.36
C GLY A 353 4.98 -23.06 -23.36
N VAL A 354 4.34 -24.24 -23.43
CA VAL A 354 3.27 -24.51 -24.39
C VAL A 354 1.92 -24.07 -23.85
N ARG A 355 1.27 -23.12 -24.54
CA ARG A 355 -0.06 -22.59 -24.18
C ARG A 355 -1.15 -23.66 -24.24
N ALA A 356 -1.86 -23.84 -23.14
CA ALA A 356 -2.96 -24.79 -23.05
C ALA A 356 -4.13 -24.41 -23.98
N PRO A 357 -4.79 -25.39 -24.62
CA PRO A 357 -5.93 -25.11 -25.50
C PRO A 357 -7.15 -24.59 -24.73
N SER A 358 -7.30 -25.00 -23.46
CA SER A 358 -8.38 -24.56 -22.58
C SER A 358 -7.90 -23.48 -21.62
N ALA A 359 -8.76 -22.51 -21.34
CA ALA A 359 -8.53 -21.51 -20.31
C ALA A 359 -8.77 -22.11 -18.90
N THR A 360 -8.33 -21.40 -17.86
CA THR A 360 -8.74 -21.67 -16.47
C THR A 360 -10.22 -21.33 -16.26
N ALA A 361 -10.69 -21.46 -15.03
CA ALA A 361 -12.04 -21.09 -14.64
C ALA A 361 -12.28 -19.56 -14.58
N TRP A 362 -11.25 -18.73 -14.76
CA TRP A 362 -11.42 -17.28 -14.80
C TRP A 362 -12.28 -16.87 -16.00
N VAL A 363 -13.33 -16.11 -15.73
CA VAL A 363 -14.17 -15.49 -16.76
C VAL A 363 -13.66 -14.07 -16.97
N PRO A 364 -13.17 -13.73 -18.18
CA PRO A 364 -12.71 -12.39 -18.49
C PRO A 364 -13.78 -11.35 -18.15
N MET A 365 -13.37 -10.29 -17.45
CA MET A 365 -14.24 -9.21 -16.99
C MET A 365 -15.37 -9.67 -16.07
N GLY A 366 -15.29 -10.87 -15.50
CA GLY A 366 -16.40 -11.52 -14.80
C GLY A 366 -16.71 -10.95 -13.42
N LYS A 367 -15.71 -10.37 -12.75
CA LYS A 367 -15.86 -9.76 -11.41
C LYS A 367 -15.17 -8.39 -11.35
N PRO A 368 -15.68 -7.44 -10.56
CA PRO A 368 -14.98 -6.18 -10.31
C PRO A 368 -13.74 -6.40 -9.45
N ILE A 369 -12.77 -5.51 -9.61
CA ILE A 369 -11.59 -5.36 -8.78
C ILE A 369 -11.90 -4.33 -7.69
N ARG A 370 -11.43 -4.59 -6.47
CA ARG A 370 -11.29 -3.58 -5.42
C ARG A 370 -9.82 -3.46 -5.03
N LEU A 371 -9.31 -2.23 -5.00
CA LEU A 371 -7.95 -1.98 -4.51
C LEU A 371 -8.03 -1.87 -2.99
N MET A 372 -7.85 -3.00 -2.31
CA MET A 372 -8.10 -3.17 -0.88
C MET A 372 -7.09 -2.44 0.00
N GLU A 373 -5.92 -2.16 -0.55
CA GLU A 373 -4.95 -1.21 -0.05
C GLU A 373 -4.24 -0.51 -1.21
N THR A 374 -3.92 0.77 -1.06
CA THR A 374 -3.04 1.50 -1.98
C THR A 374 -2.49 2.76 -1.32
N GLY A 375 -1.30 3.19 -1.73
CA GLY A 375 -0.62 4.35 -1.19
C GLY A 375 0.89 4.19 -1.33
N CYS A 376 1.65 5.14 -0.79
CA CYS A 376 3.11 5.00 -0.66
C CYS A 376 3.59 5.64 0.64
N PRO A 377 4.79 5.30 1.13
CA PRO A 377 5.37 6.00 2.28
C PRO A 377 5.58 7.49 1.96
N ALA A 378 5.37 8.36 2.95
CA ALA A 378 5.60 9.80 2.84
C ALA A 378 7.10 10.13 2.97
N VAL A 379 7.88 9.67 2.02
CA VAL A 379 9.34 9.78 2.00
C VAL A 379 9.81 10.04 0.58
N ASP A 380 10.94 10.73 0.43
CA ASP A 380 11.60 11.02 -0.86
C ASP A 380 11.56 9.77 -1.76
N LYS A 381 11.01 9.92 -2.97
CA LYS A 381 10.85 8.84 -3.95
C LYS A 381 9.99 7.66 -3.46
N GLY A 382 8.98 7.92 -2.61
CA GLY A 382 7.98 6.95 -2.13
C GLY A 382 7.40 6.08 -3.25
N THR A 383 7.19 6.67 -4.42
CA THR A 383 6.66 6.03 -5.63
C THR A 383 7.60 5.03 -6.31
N ASN A 384 8.89 4.99 -5.94
CA ASN A 384 9.84 3.99 -6.46
C ASN A 384 9.57 2.58 -5.91
N ARG A 385 9.02 2.47 -4.70
CA ARG A 385 8.59 1.20 -4.10
C ARG A 385 7.45 1.46 -3.12
N PRO A 386 6.21 1.65 -3.60
CA PRO A 386 5.08 2.02 -2.75
C PRO A 386 4.76 1.01 -1.64
N SER A 387 5.16 -0.26 -1.82
CA SER A 387 4.95 -1.34 -0.84
C SER A 387 5.87 -1.28 0.39
N VAL A 388 6.95 -0.49 0.36
CA VAL A 388 7.94 -0.52 1.45
C VAL A 388 7.47 0.29 2.66
N PHE A 389 7.51 -0.33 3.83
CA PHE A 389 7.16 0.31 5.08
C PHE A 389 8.43 0.61 5.90
N PRO A 390 8.69 1.85 6.32
CA PRO A 390 9.91 2.23 7.03
C PRO A 390 9.84 1.87 8.52
N ASP A 391 9.72 0.58 8.83
CA ASP A 391 9.72 0.07 10.20
C ASP A 391 11.05 -0.60 10.53
N ALA A 392 11.86 0.07 11.34
CA ALA A 392 13.21 -0.37 11.68
C ALA A 392 13.27 -1.67 12.48
N LYS A 393 12.14 -2.13 13.05
CA LYS A 393 12.13 -3.41 13.79
C LYS A 393 11.99 -4.62 12.85
N SER A 394 11.47 -4.45 11.64
CA SER A 394 11.20 -5.54 10.70
C SER A 394 12.34 -5.69 9.69
N ASP A 395 12.76 -6.93 9.43
CA ASP A 395 13.74 -7.23 8.38
C ASP A 395 13.19 -7.02 6.96
N ASP A 396 11.86 -6.96 6.81
CA ASP A 396 11.19 -6.64 5.54
C ASP A 396 10.88 -5.13 5.39
N GLY A 397 11.20 -4.34 6.43
CA GLY A 397 11.08 -2.88 6.43
C GLY A 397 12.18 -2.20 5.60
N GLY A 398 12.01 -0.92 5.29
CA GLY A 398 13.04 -0.16 4.60
C GLY A 398 12.56 1.12 3.94
N TYR A 399 13.32 1.57 2.94
CA TYR A 399 13.04 2.77 2.16
C TYR A 399 13.02 2.46 0.67
N PRO A 400 12.33 3.28 -0.15
CA PRO A 400 12.35 3.10 -1.58
C PRO A 400 13.77 3.18 -2.16
N PRO A 401 14.07 2.46 -3.25
CA PRO A 401 15.36 2.58 -3.94
C PRO A 401 15.70 4.03 -4.25
N PHE A 402 16.96 4.40 -4.00
CA PHE A 402 17.53 5.74 -4.23
C PHE A 402 16.91 6.88 -3.39
N SER A 403 16.02 6.56 -2.44
CA SER A 403 15.45 7.53 -1.51
C SER A 403 16.51 8.15 -0.61
N SER A 404 16.43 9.46 -0.40
CA SER A 404 17.22 10.17 0.60
C SER A 404 16.66 10.00 2.03
N ARG A 405 15.57 9.23 2.20
CA ARG A 405 14.86 8.98 3.48
C ARG A 405 14.23 10.21 4.14
N ARG A 406 14.26 11.37 3.48
CA ARG A 406 13.63 12.60 3.97
C ARG A 406 12.11 12.48 3.85
N ARG A 407 11.37 12.97 4.84
CA ARG A 407 9.91 13.06 4.77
C ARG A 407 9.48 13.85 3.54
N ASP A 408 8.51 13.33 2.82
CA ASP A 408 7.93 13.94 1.63
C ASP A 408 6.44 13.59 1.57
N ASP A 409 5.62 14.50 2.08
CA ASP A 409 4.17 14.34 2.07
C ASP A 409 3.58 14.66 0.68
N ALA A 410 4.29 15.47 -0.12
CA ALA A 410 3.83 15.88 -1.44
C ALA A 410 3.84 14.70 -2.41
N ILE A 411 4.87 13.85 -2.39
CA ILE A 411 4.93 12.66 -3.27
C ILE A 411 3.82 11.65 -2.91
N GLN A 412 3.55 11.43 -1.62
CA GLN A 412 2.45 10.58 -1.17
C GLN A 412 1.11 11.10 -1.70
N ARG A 413 0.86 12.40 -1.53
CA ARG A 413 -0.37 13.01 -2.03
C ARG A 413 -0.50 12.90 -3.54
N ARG A 414 0.57 13.17 -4.30
CA ARG A 414 0.57 13.09 -5.76
C ARG A 414 0.29 11.67 -6.27
N MET A 415 0.89 10.66 -5.64
CA MET A 415 0.61 9.26 -5.96
C MET A 415 -0.86 8.90 -5.73
N ILE A 416 -1.40 9.25 -4.56
CA ILE A 416 -2.80 8.99 -4.21
C ILE A 416 -3.74 9.69 -5.21
N ALA A 417 -3.47 10.96 -5.53
CA ALA A 417 -4.25 11.70 -6.52
C ALA A 417 -4.21 11.04 -7.90
N ALA A 418 -3.05 10.54 -8.35
CA ALA A 418 -2.92 9.85 -9.64
C ALA A 418 -3.73 8.55 -9.68
N VAL A 419 -3.74 7.75 -8.60
CA VAL A 419 -4.54 6.53 -8.50
C VAL A 419 -6.04 6.86 -8.54
N LEU A 420 -6.48 7.85 -7.75
CA LEU A 420 -7.88 8.28 -7.73
C LEU A 420 -8.32 8.82 -9.09
N ALA A 421 -7.52 9.69 -9.74
CA ALA A 421 -7.79 10.22 -11.07
C ALA A 421 -7.83 9.16 -12.19
N THR A 422 -7.35 7.94 -11.91
CA THR A 422 -7.39 6.81 -12.85
C THR A 422 -8.60 5.93 -12.64
N PHE A 423 -9.04 5.70 -11.39
CA PHE A 423 -10.07 4.72 -11.10
C PHE A 423 -11.40 5.31 -10.61
N GLU A 424 -11.38 6.50 -9.99
CA GLU A 424 -12.56 7.11 -9.40
C GLU A 424 -13.21 8.13 -10.35
N PRO A 425 -14.49 7.91 -10.78
CA PRO A 425 -15.19 8.85 -11.64
C PRO A 425 -15.30 10.26 -11.03
N ALA A 426 -15.44 10.36 -9.71
CA ALA A 426 -15.49 11.63 -8.99
C ALA A 426 -14.17 12.42 -9.05
N ALA A 427 -13.06 11.75 -9.36
CA ALA A 427 -11.74 12.35 -9.58
C ALA A 427 -11.37 12.47 -11.07
N GLY A 428 -12.34 12.28 -11.98
CA GLY A 428 -12.16 12.47 -13.42
C GLY A 428 -11.81 11.22 -14.23
N ALA A 429 -11.88 10.01 -13.63
CA ALA A 429 -11.59 8.77 -14.34
C ALA A 429 -12.57 8.52 -15.50
N GLY A 430 -12.03 8.34 -16.71
CA GLY A 430 -12.78 8.02 -17.92
C GLY A 430 -12.97 6.51 -18.17
N VAL A 431 -13.70 6.16 -19.24
CA VAL A 431 -13.85 4.75 -19.69
C VAL A 431 -12.54 4.15 -20.19
N SER A 432 -11.64 4.96 -20.76
CA SER A 432 -10.30 4.51 -21.16
C SER A 432 -9.43 4.10 -19.98
N ASP A 433 -9.60 4.79 -18.84
CA ASP A 433 -8.82 4.55 -17.63
C ASP A 433 -9.40 3.37 -16.84
N ASN A 434 -10.72 3.34 -16.67
CA ASN A 434 -11.44 2.31 -15.93
C ASN A 434 -12.60 1.75 -16.80
N PRO A 435 -12.35 0.69 -17.60
CA PRO A 435 -13.31 0.19 -18.58
C PRO A 435 -14.55 -0.43 -17.94
N VAL A 436 -15.63 -0.56 -18.72
CA VAL A 436 -16.90 -1.17 -18.29
C VAL A 436 -16.93 -2.64 -18.67
N SER A 437 -17.31 -3.51 -17.73
CA SER A 437 -17.54 -4.93 -17.99
C SER A 437 -18.81 -5.15 -18.80
N PRO A 438 -18.78 -5.93 -19.89
CA PRO A 438 -20.00 -6.39 -20.54
C PRO A 438 -20.73 -7.48 -19.73
N VAL A 439 -20.12 -8.07 -18.70
CA VAL A 439 -20.69 -9.16 -17.90
C VAL A 439 -21.59 -8.63 -16.80
N TYR A 440 -21.13 -7.64 -16.03
CA TYR A 440 -21.87 -7.08 -14.89
C TYR A 440 -22.25 -5.60 -15.05
N GLY A 441 -21.87 -4.95 -16.16
CA GLY A 441 -22.25 -3.58 -16.49
C GLY A 441 -21.57 -2.46 -15.67
N GLY A 442 -20.67 -2.83 -14.73
CA GLY A 442 -19.92 -1.88 -13.90
C GLY A 442 -18.48 -1.67 -14.37
N ARG A 443 -17.73 -0.83 -13.65
CA ARG A 443 -16.30 -0.54 -13.94
C ARG A 443 -15.37 -1.66 -13.48
N MET A 444 -14.23 -1.83 -14.16
CA MET A 444 -13.18 -2.80 -13.81
C MET A 444 -12.74 -2.66 -12.35
N VAL A 445 -12.32 -1.47 -11.93
CA VAL A 445 -12.18 -1.13 -10.51
C VAL A 445 -13.49 -0.52 -10.04
N GLU A 446 -14.12 -1.11 -9.02
CA GLU A 446 -15.42 -0.65 -8.50
C GLU A 446 -15.30 0.80 -7.97
N PRO A 447 -16.17 1.73 -8.40
CA PRO A 447 -16.13 3.11 -7.89
C PRO A 447 -16.37 3.15 -6.37
N GLY A 448 -15.58 3.96 -5.66
CA GLY A 448 -15.57 4.03 -4.20
C GLY A 448 -14.89 2.84 -3.53
N ALA A 449 -14.17 2.00 -4.27
CA ALA A 449 -13.46 0.83 -3.77
C ALA A 449 -11.93 0.91 -3.97
N VAL A 450 -11.39 2.13 -3.98
CA VAL A 450 -9.97 2.42 -3.79
C VAL A 450 -9.73 2.76 -2.32
N PHE A 451 -9.17 1.80 -1.57
CA PHE A 451 -8.91 1.95 -0.14
C PHE A 451 -7.49 2.45 0.10
N LEU A 452 -7.37 3.65 0.68
CA LEU A 452 -6.09 4.28 0.92
C LEU A 452 -5.47 3.80 2.24
N TRP A 453 -4.22 3.34 2.17
CA TRP A 453 -3.42 2.94 3.33
C TRP A 453 -2.55 4.11 3.80
N THR A 454 -2.63 4.58 5.05
CA THR A 454 -3.57 4.13 6.10
C THR A 454 -4.10 5.23 7.01
N TRP A 455 -5.29 5.01 7.56
CA TRP A 455 -5.90 5.85 8.59
C TRP A 455 -5.78 5.17 9.96
N ASP A 456 -5.13 5.85 10.91
CA ASP A 456 -4.95 5.33 12.27
C ASP A 456 -6.13 5.70 13.17
N ALA A 457 -6.61 4.76 13.97
CA ALA A 457 -7.69 4.99 14.93
C ALA A 457 -7.21 5.68 16.22
N ARG A 458 -5.90 5.70 16.48
CA ARG A 458 -5.33 6.47 17.59
C ARG A 458 -5.52 7.97 17.32
N PRO A 459 -5.85 8.78 18.34
CA PRO A 459 -6.09 10.20 18.16
C PRO A 459 -4.80 10.91 17.74
N TYR A 460 -4.96 11.91 16.86
CA TYR A 460 -3.89 12.80 16.45
C TYR A 460 -4.04 14.14 17.17
N PRO A 461 -2.95 14.71 17.72
CA PRO A 461 -1.55 14.32 17.52
C PRO A 461 -0.97 13.37 18.58
N GLU A 462 -1.76 12.82 19.52
CA GLU A 462 -1.23 11.90 20.53
C GLU A 462 -0.49 10.73 19.90
N PHE A 463 -1.03 10.10 18.86
CA PHE A 463 -0.21 9.41 17.88
C PHE A 463 0.11 10.40 16.75
N PRO A 464 1.40 10.67 16.47
CA PRO A 464 2.58 9.89 16.86
C PRO A 464 3.34 10.32 18.13
N LEU A 465 2.95 11.38 18.83
CA LEU A 465 3.80 12.04 19.83
C LEU A 465 4.00 11.27 21.14
N ALA A 466 3.02 10.47 21.58
CA ALA A 466 3.01 9.73 22.84
C ALA A 466 3.85 8.44 22.75
N THR A 467 5.13 8.60 22.44
CA THR A 467 6.10 7.50 22.26
C THR A 467 6.40 6.74 23.55
N SER A 468 5.95 7.22 24.71
CA SER A 468 5.95 6.48 25.98
C SER A 468 4.86 5.40 26.03
N VAL A 469 3.80 5.56 25.24
CA VAL A 469 2.65 4.63 25.14
C VAL A 469 2.82 3.69 23.96
N TRP A 470 3.17 4.23 22.78
CA TRP A 470 3.30 3.48 21.54
C TRP A 470 4.74 3.52 21.00
N ALA A 471 5.30 2.36 20.69
CA ALA A 471 6.69 2.25 20.23
C ALA A 471 6.90 2.72 18.78
N ASP A 472 5.84 2.72 17.97
CA ASP A 472 5.86 2.92 16.52
C ASP A 472 5.61 4.37 16.09
N GLY A 473 5.53 5.34 17.02
CA GLY A 473 5.28 6.75 16.70
C GLY A 473 6.30 7.34 15.70
N VAL A 474 7.56 6.92 15.78
CA VAL A 474 8.62 7.40 14.86
C VAL A 474 8.37 7.00 13.40
N ASN A 475 7.64 5.90 13.16
CA ASN A 475 7.34 5.42 11.82
C ASN A 475 6.34 6.33 11.10
N TRP A 476 5.53 7.11 11.83
CA TRP A 476 4.56 8.04 11.24
C TRP A 476 5.22 9.01 10.28
N ALA A 477 6.39 9.55 10.63
CA ALA A 477 7.06 10.62 9.89
C ALA A 477 7.37 10.28 8.43
N SER A 478 7.62 9.00 8.12
CA SER A 478 7.97 8.54 6.77
C SER A 478 7.09 7.40 6.25
N GLY A 479 6.19 6.83 7.07
CA GLY A 479 5.29 5.75 6.66
C GLY A 479 4.03 6.23 5.95
N HIS A 480 3.12 5.30 5.69
CA HIS A 480 1.90 5.48 4.88
C HIS A 480 0.76 6.25 5.56
N TRP A 481 0.91 6.62 6.83
CA TRP A 481 -0.17 7.27 7.59
C TRP A 481 -0.72 8.53 6.92
N LEU A 482 -2.04 8.62 6.85
CA LEU A 482 -2.80 9.74 6.30
C LEU A 482 -3.34 10.67 7.40
N THR A 483 -3.54 10.13 8.60
CA THR A 483 -3.93 10.89 9.79
C THR A 483 -2.90 12.00 10.05
N GLY A 484 -3.38 13.25 10.11
CA GLY A 484 -2.55 14.45 10.25
C GLY A 484 -2.03 15.04 8.94
N ARG A 485 -2.09 14.31 7.81
CA ARG A 485 -1.62 14.78 6.48
C ARG A 485 -2.75 15.13 5.52
N LEU A 486 -3.91 14.48 5.65
CA LEU A 486 -5.04 14.72 4.74
C LEU A 486 -5.58 16.16 4.78
N GLY A 487 -5.40 16.85 5.91
CA GLY A 487 -5.80 18.24 6.10
C GLY A 487 -4.88 19.27 5.44
N SER A 488 -3.66 18.89 5.03
CA SER A 488 -2.68 19.82 4.46
C SER A 488 -3.12 20.30 3.07
N ALA A 489 -2.86 21.58 2.78
CA ALA A 489 -3.20 22.23 1.53
C ALA A 489 -2.11 21.99 0.47
N PRO A 490 -2.45 21.54 -0.75
CA PRO A 490 -1.51 21.56 -1.87
C PRO A 490 -1.06 22.98 -2.17
N LEU A 491 0.24 23.15 -2.39
CA LEU A 491 0.79 24.47 -2.69
C LEU A 491 0.13 25.09 -3.94
N ALA A 492 -0.08 24.30 -4.99
CA ALA A 492 -0.72 24.76 -6.22
C ALA A 492 -2.14 25.29 -5.96
N ASP A 493 -2.95 24.54 -5.21
CA ASP A 493 -4.34 24.92 -4.90
C ASP A 493 -4.40 26.15 -3.97
N LEU A 494 -3.44 26.27 -3.04
CA LEU A 494 -3.30 27.45 -2.19
C LEU A 494 -2.97 28.70 -3.02
N LEU A 495 -2.08 28.60 -4.02
CA LEU A 495 -1.76 29.72 -4.90
C LEU A 495 -2.97 30.14 -5.75
N VAL A 496 -3.73 29.17 -6.28
CA VAL A 496 -4.99 29.44 -6.99
C VAL A 496 -5.96 30.20 -6.07
N ALA A 497 -6.14 29.74 -4.83
CA ALA A 497 -7.03 30.38 -3.87
C ALA A 497 -6.58 31.81 -3.52
N LEU A 498 -5.29 32.02 -3.21
CA LEU A 498 -4.74 33.34 -2.91
C LEU A 498 -4.92 34.30 -4.10
N CYS A 499 -4.63 33.88 -5.33
CA CYS A 499 -4.85 34.71 -6.51
C CYS A 499 -6.34 35.07 -6.69
N ALA A 500 -7.23 34.09 -6.53
CA ALA A 500 -8.67 34.29 -6.66
C ALA A 500 -9.24 35.27 -5.64
N ASP A 501 -8.78 35.23 -4.39
CA ASP A 501 -9.17 36.17 -3.32
C ASP A 501 -8.83 37.63 -3.66
N HIS A 502 -7.82 37.84 -4.51
CA HIS A 502 -7.40 39.15 -5.02
C HIS A 502 -7.96 39.47 -6.42
N GLY A 503 -8.89 38.67 -6.95
CA GLY A 503 -9.49 38.87 -8.26
C GLY A 503 -8.55 38.56 -9.44
N VAL A 504 -7.46 37.83 -9.19
CA VAL A 504 -6.51 37.39 -10.22
C VAL A 504 -6.91 35.98 -10.68
N GLY A 505 -7.44 35.89 -11.89
CA GLY A 505 -7.75 34.62 -12.57
C GLY A 505 -6.71 34.27 -13.64
N ASP A 506 -6.97 33.18 -14.36
CA ASP A 506 -6.14 32.70 -15.50
C ASP A 506 -4.66 32.51 -15.15
N ILE A 507 -4.42 31.75 -14.08
CA ILE A 507 -3.10 31.39 -13.59
C ILE A 507 -2.81 29.91 -13.81
N ASP A 508 -1.52 29.56 -13.92
CA ASP A 508 -1.06 28.18 -14.00
C ASP A 508 -0.13 27.86 -12.83
N ALA A 509 -0.63 27.10 -11.85
CA ALA A 509 0.15 26.62 -10.71
C ALA A 509 0.53 25.14 -10.82
N SER A 510 0.34 24.51 -11.99
CA SER A 510 0.62 23.08 -12.18
C SER A 510 2.10 22.72 -12.04
N GLY A 511 2.98 23.70 -12.31
CA GLY A 511 4.44 23.57 -12.23
C GLY A 511 5.04 23.60 -10.83
N VAL A 512 4.23 23.76 -9.78
CA VAL A 512 4.72 23.72 -8.38
C VAL A 512 4.25 22.47 -7.63
N ALA A 513 5.13 21.96 -6.79
CA ALA A 513 4.87 20.82 -5.93
C ALA A 513 5.21 21.17 -4.48
N GLY A 514 4.38 20.70 -3.55
CA GLY A 514 4.52 20.98 -2.13
C GLY A 514 3.18 20.87 -1.43
N VAL A 515 3.25 20.74 -0.11
CA VAL A 515 2.11 20.80 0.78
C VAL A 515 2.42 21.76 1.91
N VAL A 516 1.39 22.44 2.41
CA VAL A 516 1.45 23.37 3.53
C VAL A 516 0.44 22.91 4.57
N ASP A 517 0.89 22.68 5.81
CA ASP A 517 0.01 22.23 6.89
C ASP A 517 -0.98 23.32 7.33
N GLY A 518 -0.57 24.59 7.21
CA GLY A 518 -1.43 25.75 7.43
C GLY A 518 -0.78 27.04 6.93
N TYR A 519 -1.59 27.97 6.44
CA TYR A 519 -1.16 29.29 5.99
C TYR A 519 -2.19 30.33 6.43
N VAL A 520 -1.74 31.43 7.05
CA VAL A 520 -2.61 32.45 7.63
C VAL A 520 -2.26 33.81 7.06
N VAL A 521 -3.25 34.50 6.52
CA VAL A 521 -3.20 35.93 6.18
C VAL A 521 -4.00 36.66 7.25
N ASP A 522 -3.31 37.27 8.21
CA ASP A 522 -3.90 37.87 9.41
C ASP A 522 -4.19 39.37 9.27
N SER A 523 -3.75 39.98 8.17
CA SER A 523 -3.81 41.40 7.91
C SER A 523 -3.96 41.67 6.41
N PRO A 524 -4.57 42.80 6.00
CA PRO A 524 -4.67 43.17 4.59
C PRO A 524 -3.28 43.32 3.96
N MET A 525 -3.03 42.58 2.87
CA MET A 525 -1.78 42.64 2.10
C MET A 525 -2.05 42.34 0.63
N SER A 526 -1.03 42.52 -0.23
CA SER A 526 -1.17 42.17 -1.64
C SER A 526 -1.03 40.66 -1.87
N ALA A 527 -1.56 40.16 -2.99
CA ALA A 527 -1.34 38.77 -3.41
C ALA A 527 0.15 38.42 -3.48
N ARG A 528 0.98 39.36 -3.91
CA ARG A 528 2.44 39.20 -3.98
C ARG A 528 3.02 38.97 -2.59
N ASP A 529 2.66 39.80 -1.62
CA ASP A 529 3.19 39.70 -0.25
C ASP A 529 2.79 38.39 0.42
N ALA A 530 1.58 37.89 0.14
CA ALA A 530 1.14 36.57 0.61
C ALA A 530 1.94 35.42 -0.07
N ILE A 531 2.20 35.52 -1.37
CA ILE A 531 2.84 34.44 -2.14
C ILE A 531 4.36 34.40 -1.93
N GLU A 532 5.02 35.54 -1.73
CA GLU A 532 6.49 35.63 -1.68
C GLU A 532 7.16 34.78 -0.59
N PRO A 533 6.62 34.65 0.63
CA PRO A 533 7.11 33.68 1.62
C PRO A 533 7.05 32.23 1.10
N LEU A 534 5.98 31.85 0.41
CA LEU A 534 5.83 30.52 -0.18
C LEU A 534 6.85 30.31 -1.31
N ALA A 535 7.05 31.32 -2.17
CA ALA A 535 8.03 31.29 -3.26
C ALA A 535 9.47 31.09 -2.76
N ARG A 536 9.79 31.68 -1.60
CA ARG A 536 11.07 31.49 -0.91
C ARG A 536 11.19 30.09 -0.30
N ALA A 537 10.18 29.62 0.42
CA ALA A 537 10.19 28.32 1.10
C ALA A 537 10.21 27.12 0.14
N PHE A 538 9.42 27.18 -0.94
CA PHE A 538 9.26 26.09 -1.91
C PHE A 538 10.06 26.31 -3.20
N ALA A 539 10.87 27.36 -3.25
CA ALA A 539 11.73 27.69 -4.38
C ALA A 539 10.98 27.71 -5.72
N PHE A 540 9.98 28.58 -5.88
CA PHE A 540 9.31 28.83 -7.18
C PHE A 540 9.31 30.32 -7.54
N GLU A 541 8.99 30.62 -8.79
CA GLU A 541 8.81 31.97 -9.33
C GLU A 541 7.45 32.11 -10.00
N ALA A 542 6.92 33.33 -10.03
CA ALA A 542 5.76 33.69 -10.81
C ALA A 542 6.23 34.49 -12.04
N VAL A 543 6.03 33.93 -13.23
CA VAL A 543 6.46 34.51 -14.50
C VAL A 543 5.27 34.74 -15.42
N GLU A 544 5.37 35.71 -16.32
CA GLU A 544 4.42 35.84 -17.43
C GLU A 544 4.84 34.87 -18.54
N ALA A 545 3.91 34.04 -19.00
CA ALA A 545 4.15 33.17 -20.15
C ALA A 545 2.88 32.94 -20.96
N GLY A 546 2.75 33.65 -22.08
CA GLY A 546 1.63 33.51 -23.00
C GLY A 546 0.37 34.22 -22.53
N GLY A 547 0.52 35.36 -21.86
CA GLY A 547 -0.57 36.19 -21.33
C GLY A 547 -1.09 35.77 -19.95
N ARG A 548 -0.54 34.70 -19.37
CA ARG A 548 -0.94 34.14 -18.07
C ARG A 548 0.20 34.18 -17.05
N ILE A 549 -0.15 34.20 -15.77
CA ILE A 549 0.82 34.05 -14.68
C ILE A 549 1.07 32.56 -14.49
N VAL A 550 2.31 32.13 -14.69
CA VAL A 550 2.75 30.75 -14.49
C VAL A 550 3.64 30.68 -13.26
N PHE A 551 3.27 29.85 -12.30
CA PHE A 551 4.10 29.50 -11.15
C PHE A 551 4.96 28.31 -11.53
N ALA A 552 6.27 28.53 -11.61
CA ALA A 552 7.24 27.54 -12.03
C ALA A 552 8.25 27.30 -10.90
N ALA A 553 8.49 26.03 -10.56
CA ALA A 553 9.57 25.67 -9.66
C ALA A 553 10.92 26.16 -10.20
N ARG A 554 11.78 26.64 -9.31
CA ARG A 554 13.17 27.03 -9.62
C ARG A 554 14.03 25.77 -9.75
N GLY A 555 15.02 25.87 -10.63
CA GLY A 555 15.87 24.73 -10.98
C GLY A 555 15.19 23.81 -12.00
N GLY A 556 15.85 22.70 -12.31
CA GLY A 556 15.40 21.73 -13.30
C GLY A 556 16.32 21.61 -14.51
N ARG A 557 15.80 21.02 -15.59
CA ARG A 557 16.59 20.73 -16.79
C ARG A 557 17.00 22.01 -17.50
N ILE A 558 18.27 22.08 -17.90
CA ILE A 558 18.77 23.12 -18.81
C ILE A 558 17.89 23.12 -20.08
N ARG A 559 17.24 24.25 -20.35
CA ARG A 559 16.34 24.43 -21.50
C ARG A 559 17.07 24.87 -22.76
N ALA A 560 18.12 25.67 -22.59
CA ALA A 560 18.98 26.14 -23.66
C ALA A 560 20.42 26.25 -23.13
N ALA A 561 21.38 25.82 -23.95
CA ALA A 561 22.78 26.15 -23.78
C ALA A 561 23.11 27.24 -24.80
N LEU A 562 23.46 28.41 -24.32
CA LEU A 562 23.83 29.55 -25.15
C LEU A 562 25.35 29.69 -25.15
N THR A 563 25.90 29.90 -26.33
CA THR A 563 27.31 30.24 -26.56
C THR A 563 27.46 31.75 -26.75
N GLY A 564 28.69 32.24 -26.82
CA GLY A 564 28.95 33.66 -27.10
C GLY A 564 28.36 34.11 -28.44
N ASP A 565 28.29 33.22 -29.42
CA ASP A 565 27.75 33.49 -30.75
C ASP A 565 26.22 33.64 -30.76
N ASP A 566 25.53 33.15 -29.72
CA ASP A 566 24.07 33.28 -29.56
C ASP A 566 23.66 34.62 -28.90
N LEU A 567 24.63 35.41 -28.41
CA LEU A 567 24.38 36.66 -27.69
C LEU A 567 24.29 37.85 -28.64
N VAL A 568 23.33 38.74 -28.39
CA VAL A 568 23.20 40.01 -29.12
C VAL A 568 24.20 41.03 -28.57
N VAL A 569 24.94 41.68 -29.46
CA VAL A 569 25.91 42.74 -29.13
C VAL A 569 25.23 44.11 -29.22
N GLU A 570 25.34 44.91 -28.16
CA GLU A 570 24.96 46.34 -28.16
C GLU A 570 26.24 47.19 -28.33
N GLU A 571 26.15 48.34 -29.03
CA GLU A 571 27.33 49.18 -29.37
C GLU A 571 28.22 49.55 -28.18
N ASP A 572 27.64 49.75 -26.99
CA ASP A 572 28.33 50.25 -25.80
C ASP A 572 28.40 49.24 -24.63
N ARG A 573 28.16 47.95 -24.87
CA ARG A 573 28.20 46.92 -23.80
C ARG A 573 28.81 45.61 -24.26
N ALA A 574 29.55 44.97 -23.34
CA ALA A 574 29.96 43.59 -23.53
C ALA A 574 28.72 42.68 -23.61
N PRO A 575 28.72 41.66 -24.50
CA PRO A 575 27.56 40.77 -24.69
C PRO A 575 27.25 39.92 -23.44
N LEU A 576 28.21 39.77 -22.53
CA LEU A 576 28.04 39.13 -21.22
C LEU A 576 28.78 39.93 -20.15
N SER A 577 28.09 40.22 -19.05
CA SER A 577 28.69 40.77 -17.84
C SER A 577 28.44 39.82 -16.67
N LEU A 578 29.51 39.45 -15.97
CA LEU A 578 29.44 38.63 -14.76
C LEU A 578 29.81 39.49 -13.56
N VAL A 579 28.84 39.69 -12.68
CA VAL A 579 29.03 40.45 -11.44
C VAL A 579 29.07 39.47 -10.28
N ARG A 580 30.19 39.44 -9.56
CA ARG A 580 30.32 38.70 -8.31
C ARG A 580 29.96 39.63 -7.15
N ALA A 581 28.95 39.27 -6.37
CA ALA A 581 28.61 39.99 -5.14
C ALA A 581 29.78 39.96 -4.14
N GLN A 582 29.87 40.99 -3.30
CA GLN A 582 30.91 41.07 -2.28
C GLN A 582 30.69 39.95 -1.25
N GLU A 583 31.76 39.24 -0.88
CA GLU A 583 31.67 38.06 0.00
C GLU A 583 31.06 38.40 1.37
N THR A 584 31.28 39.62 1.87
CA THR A 584 30.72 40.12 3.13
C THR A 584 29.22 40.43 3.08
N GLU A 585 28.61 40.47 1.90
CA GLU A 585 27.18 40.71 1.70
C GLU A 585 26.38 39.41 1.51
N LEU A 586 27.06 38.27 1.40
CA LEU A 586 26.40 36.97 1.29
C LEU A 586 25.90 36.51 2.67
N PRO A 587 24.70 35.93 2.76
CA PRO A 587 24.18 35.42 4.03
C PRO A 587 25.06 34.26 4.51
N LEU A 588 25.57 34.36 5.74
CA LEU A 588 26.28 33.27 6.42
C LEU A 588 25.32 32.29 7.10
N GLU A 589 24.14 32.78 7.48
CA GLU A 589 23.12 32.05 8.21
C GLU A 589 21.74 32.48 7.71
N VAL A 590 20.80 31.54 7.68
CA VAL A 590 19.39 31.79 7.36
C VAL A 590 18.58 31.25 8.52
N GLY A 591 17.90 32.15 9.23
CA GLY A 591 16.92 31.78 10.24
C GLY A 591 15.53 31.65 9.64
N ILE A 592 14.81 30.60 10.00
CA ILE A 592 13.41 30.40 9.58
C ILE A 592 12.52 30.43 10.80
N THR A 593 11.59 31.37 10.83
CA THR A 593 10.53 31.44 11.85
C THR A 593 9.23 30.88 11.29
N PHE A 594 8.61 29.94 12.00
CA PHE A 594 7.41 29.25 11.56
C PHE A 594 6.47 28.93 12.73
N THR A 595 5.23 28.57 12.40
CA THR A 595 4.25 28.06 13.37
C THR A 595 4.36 26.55 13.45
N ASP A 596 4.72 26.01 14.62
CA ASP A 596 4.91 24.58 14.82
C ASP A 596 3.61 23.89 15.23
N ALA A 597 2.96 23.23 14.27
CA ALA A 597 1.75 22.44 14.52
C ALA A 597 1.98 21.28 15.49
N GLY A 598 3.22 20.78 15.62
CA GLY A 598 3.59 19.72 16.57
C GLY A 598 3.74 20.20 18.01
N SER A 599 3.85 21.52 18.22
CA SER A 599 4.05 22.15 19.53
C SER A 599 2.92 23.12 19.89
N ASP A 600 1.67 22.73 19.63
CA ASP A 600 0.47 23.52 19.95
C ASP A 600 0.47 24.89 19.23
N TYR A 601 0.88 24.89 17.96
CA TYR A 601 0.95 26.07 17.08
C TYR A 601 1.78 27.24 17.65
N ARG A 602 2.78 26.93 18.48
CA ARG A 602 3.72 27.94 18.98
C ARG A 602 4.69 28.36 17.87
N THR A 603 5.16 29.60 17.97
CA THR A 603 6.24 30.09 17.12
C THR A 603 7.55 29.39 17.47
N ALA A 604 8.22 28.86 16.45
CA ALA A 604 9.55 28.28 16.53
C ALA A 604 10.49 28.97 15.53
N SER A 605 11.79 28.94 15.82
CA SER A 605 12.84 29.40 14.91
C SER A 605 13.97 28.38 14.84
N VAL A 606 14.49 28.13 13.65
CA VAL A 606 15.64 27.25 13.37
C VAL A 606 16.69 27.93 12.53
#